data_AF-A0A524CTN5-F1
#
_entry.id   AF-A0A524CTN5-F1
#
_cell.length_a   1.000
_cell.length_b   1.000
_cell.length_c   1.000
_cell.angle_alpha   90.00
_cell.angle_beta   90.00
_cell.angle_gamma   90.00
#
_symmetry.space_group_name_H-M   'P 1'
#
loop_
_entity.id
_entity.type
_entity.pdbx_description
1 polymer ?
#
loop_
_entity_poly.entity_id
_entity_poly.type
_entity_poly.pdbx_seq_one_letter_code
_entity_poly.pdbx_strand_id
1 'polypeptide(L)'
;MIDEPKNALSEIASDPSFLMILAGAAIWYIGFYMLFIGPLFTTTGFALVCFASATTALKRPVTTAWPGMLLGGLVMVVGSYLTWIFIIGPMIYVAGAVMVIFFAIPLAVQRGELPILTEIQKFWDKQSEGKKKAEEDDAEADEPEAIDAMEDSEEPEEPDEATSDNYQ
;
A
#
# COMPACT_ATOMS: atom_id res chain seq x y z
N MET A 1 -14.98 -19.76 -41.24
CA MET A 1 -14.52 -18.37 -41.21
C MET A 1 -13.52 -18.26 -40.08
N ILE A 2 -12.44 -17.49 -40.24
CA ILE A 2 -11.48 -17.21 -39.17
C ILE A 2 -11.69 -15.74 -38.83
N ASP A 3 -12.31 -15.49 -37.68
CA ASP A 3 -12.50 -14.12 -37.20
C ASP A 3 -11.15 -13.61 -36.68
N GLU A 4 -10.48 -12.79 -37.50
CA GLU A 4 -9.26 -12.09 -37.10
C GLU A 4 -9.52 -11.26 -35.83
N PRO A 5 -8.53 -11.12 -34.93
CA PRO A 5 -8.67 -10.38 -33.67
C PRO A 5 -8.78 -8.87 -33.94
N LYS A 6 -9.99 -8.46 -34.32
CA LYS A 6 -10.25 -7.16 -34.94
C LYS A 6 -10.14 -6.03 -33.94
N ASN A 7 -8.99 -5.35 -33.97
CA ASN A 7 -8.84 -3.96 -33.59
C ASN A 7 -8.99 -3.59 -32.09
N ALA A 8 -8.68 -4.49 -31.16
CA ALA A 8 -8.56 -4.13 -29.72
C ALA A 8 -7.62 -2.92 -29.48
N LEU A 9 -6.52 -2.81 -30.25
CA LEU A 9 -5.64 -1.65 -30.21
C LEU A 9 -6.27 -0.37 -30.78
N SER A 10 -7.17 -0.47 -31.77
CA SER A 10 -7.88 0.70 -32.32
C SER A 10 -8.98 1.18 -31.37
N GLU A 11 -9.62 0.26 -30.64
CA GLU A 11 -10.61 0.59 -29.62
C GLU A 11 -9.95 1.29 -28.43
N ILE A 12 -8.81 0.77 -27.95
CA ILE A 12 -7.96 1.45 -26.95
C ILE A 12 -7.47 2.81 -27.43
N ALA A 13 -7.00 2.92 -28.68
CA ALA A 13 -6.57 4.19 -29.28
C ALA A 13 -7.72 5.20 -29.47
N SER A 14 -8.98 4.76 -29.39
CA SER A 14 -10.15 5.64 -29.46
C SER A 14 -10.61 6.20 -28.11
N ASP A 15 -10.09 5.70 -26.98
CA ASP A 15 -10.39 6.28 -25.66
C ASP A 15 -9.65 7.62 -25.48
N PRO A 16 -10.37 8.75 -25.28
CA PRO A 16 -9.74 10.06 -25.04
C PRO A 16 -8.78 10.07 -23.84
N SER A 17 -9.00 9.18 -22.87
CA SER A 17 -8.16 9.02 -21.67
C SER A 17 -6.80 8.40 -22.04
N PHE A 18 -6.76 7.45 -22.98
CA PHE A 18 -5.51 6.85 -23.48
C PHE A 18 -4.72 7.85 -24.34
N LEU A 19 -5.40 8.61 -25.19
CA LEU A 19 -4.78 9.69 -25.98
C LEU A 19 -4.19 10.78 -25.07
N MET A 20 -4.88 11.16 -23.99
CA MET A 20 -4.34 12.06 -22.96
C MET A 20 -3.09 11.49 -22.28
N ILE A 21 -3.10 10.22 -21.85
CA ILE A 21 -1.92 9.56 -21.27
C ILE A 21 -0.73 9.61 -22.23
N LEU A 22 -0.95 9.29 -23.50
CA LEU A 22 0.11 9.27 -24.51
C LEU A 22 0.66 10.68 -24.82
N ALA A 23 -0.21 11.69 -24.86
CA ALA A 23 0.20 13.10 -24.99
C ALA A 23 1.01 13.59 -23.77
N GLY A 24 0.56 13.26 -22.55
CA GLY A 24 1.28 13.59 -21.32
C GLY A 24 2.66 12.92 -21.25
N ALA A 25 2.75 11.65 -21.65
CA ALA A 25 4.01 10.91 -21.74
C ALA A 25 4.97 11.53 -22.77
N ALA A 26 4.46 11.97 -23.93
CA ALA A 26 5.27 12.67 -24.94
C ALA A 26 5.79 14.03 -24.44
N ILE A 27 4.94 14.82 -23.77
CA ILE A 27 5.32 16.10 -23.15
C ILE A 27 6.39 15.88 -22.06
N TRP A 28 6.22 14.85 -21.24
CA TRP A 28 7.20 14.47 -20.21
C TRP A 28 8.55 14.09 -20.83
N TYR A 29 8.54 13.22 -21.84
CA TYR A 29 9.73 12.80 -22.57
C TYR A 29 10.47 13.99 -23.23
N ILE A 30 9.74 14.92 -23.87
CA ILE A 30 10.32 16.16 -24.44
C ILE A 30 10.98 17.02 -23.35
N GLY A 31 10.45 17.01 -22.13
CA GLY A 31 11.01 17.74 -20.98
C GLY A 31 12.45 17.35 -20.62
N PHE A 32 12.92 16.14 -20.94
CA PHE A 32 14.31 15.74 -20.69
C PHE A 32 15.32 16.43 -21.62
N TYR A 33 14.88 16.97 -22.76
CA TYR A 33 15.76 17.61 -23.76
C TYR A 33 15.73 19.15 -23.70
N MET A 34 14.82 19.72 -22.91
CA MET A 34 14.63 21.17 -22.78
C MET A 34 15.47 21.72 -21.61
N LEU A 35 16.64 22.29 -21.89
CA LEU A 35 17.61 22.63 -20.84
C LEU A 35 17.08 23.57 -19.73
N PHE A 36 16.35 24.63 -20.09
CA PHE A 36 15.85 25.64 -19.14
C PHE A 36 14.39 25.43 -18.72
N ILE A 37 13.54 24.94 -19.62
CA ILE A 37 12.10 24.76 -19.38
C ILE A 37 11.70 23.29 -19.14
N GLY A 38 12.67 22.37 -19.18
CA GLY A 38 12.50 20.93 -19.00
C GLY A 38 11.75 20.54 -17.74
N PRO A 39 12.11 21.05 -16.55
CA PRO A 39 11.37 20.77 -15.31
C PRO A 39 9.87 21.12 -15.41
N LEU A 40 9.52 22.18 -16.14
CA LEU A 40 8.12 22.57 -16.35
C LEU A 40 7.39 21.58 -17.27
N PHE A 41 8.05 21.12 -18.33
CA PHE A 41 7.53 20.12 -19.25
C PHE A 41 7.41 18.74 -18.59
N THR A 42 8.40 18.30 -17.80
CA THR A 42 8.34 17.02 -17.07
C THR A 42 7.23 17.01 -16.03
N THR A 43 7.06 18.08 -15.25
CA THR A 43 5.99 18.18 -14.26
C THR A 43 4.60 18.30 -14.90
N THR A 44 4.46 19.06 -16.00
CA THR A 44 3.20 19.18 -16.74
C THR A 44 2.81 17.85 -17.41
N GLY A 45 3.76 17.17 -18.06
CA GLY A 45 3.54 15.85 -18.66
C GLY A 45 3.14 14.80 -17.62
N PHE A 46 3.88 14.73 -16.50
CA PHE A 46 3.55 13.87 -15.35
C PHE A 46 2.15 14.15 -14.80
N ALA A 47 1.81 15.42 -14.53
CA ALA A 47 0.50 15.80 -14.00
C ALA A 47 -0.65 15.42 -14.96
N LEU A 48 -0.44 15.56 -16.27
CA LEU A 48 -1.41 15.19 -17.30
C LEU A 48 -1.62 13.66 -17.36
N VAL A 49 -0.53 12.87 -17.32
CA VAL A 49 -0.61 11.40 -17.19
C VAL A 49 -1.37 10.99 -15.92
N CYS A 50 -1.09 11.65 -14.79
CA CYS A 50 -1.75 11.39 -13.51
C CYS A 50 -3.26 11.68 -13.57
N PHE A 51 -3.65 12.84 -14.10
CA PHE A 51 -5.05 13.23 -14.26
C PHE A 51 -5.82 12.31 -15.23
N ALA A 52 -5.21 11.93 -16.34
CA ALA A 52 -5.79 11.00 -17.30
C ALA A 52 -5.92 9.58 -16.74
N SER A 53 -4.96 9.14 -15.91
CA SER A 53 -5.05 7.87 -15.18
C SER A 53 -6.14 7.89 -14.11
N ALA A 54 -6.32 9.01 -13.39
CA ALA A 54 -7.39 9.19 -12.41
C ALA A 54 -8.78 9.17 -13.07
N THR A 55 -8.98 9.87 -14.19
CA THR A 55 -10.24 9.83 -14.93
C THR A 55 -10.51 8.47 -15.61
N THR A 56 -9.46 7.67 -15.86
CA THR A 56 -9.60 6.26 -16.27
C THR A 56 -10.00 5.36 -15.10
N ALA A 57 -9.46 5.59 -13.90
CA ALA A 57 -9.77 4.82 -12.68
C ALA A 57 -11.27 4.83 -12.33
N LEU A 58 -11.95 5.96 -12.55
CA LEU A 58 -13.39 6.12 -12.34
C LEU A 58 -14.25 5.29 -13.30
N LYS A 59 -13.69 4.85 -14.44
CA LYS A 59 -14.40 4.06 -15.47
C LYS A 59 -14.14 2.55 -15.34
N ARG A 60 -13.03 2.12 -14.74
CA ARG A 60 -12.63 0.70 -14.66
C ARG A 60 -12.00 0.37 -13.29
N PRO A 61 -12.64 -0.49 -12.46
CA PRO A 61 -12.03 -0.98 -11.22
C PRO A 61 -10.82 -1.87 -11.53
N VAL A 62 -9.72 -1.70 -10.79
CA VAL A 62 -8.45 -2.40 -11.04
C VAL A 62 -8.15 -3.36 -9.88
N THR A 63 -8.82 -4.50 -9.90
CA THR A 63 -8.72 -5.54 -8.85
C THR A 63 -7.32 -6.10 -8.65
N THR A 64 -6.51 -6.16 -9.72
CA THR A 64 -5.17 -6.80 -9.71
C THR A 64 -4.07 -5.83 -10.20
N ALA A 65 -3.97 -4.65 -9.59
CA ALA A 65 -2.99 -3.62 -9.96
C ALA A 65 -1.51 -4.00 -9.68
N TRP A 66 -1.27 -4.85 -8.67
CA TRP A 66 0.06 -5.09 -8.09
C TRP A 66 1.11 -5.64 -9.08
N PRO A 67 0.84 -6.65 -9.92
CA PRO A 67 1.84 -7.17 -10.86
C PRO A 67 2.23 -6.14 -11.93
N GLY A 68 1.26 -5.35 -12.40
CA GLY A 68 1.49 -4.27 -13.36
C GLY A 68 2.33 -3.14 -12.78
N MET A 69 2.11 -2.80 -11.51
CA MET A 69 2.90 -1.81 -10.78
C MET A 69 4.35 -2.28 -10.55
N LEU A 70 4.57 -3.53 -10.14
CA LEU A 70 5.91 -4.10 -9.99
C LEU A 70 6.67 -4.16 -11.32
N LEU A 71 6.00 -4.57 -12.40
CA LEU A 71 6.61 -4.64 -13.74
C LEU A 71 6.95 -3.23 -14.26
N GLY A 72 6.04 -2.27 -14.11
CA GLY A 72 6.29 -0.85 -14.44
C GLY A 72 7.46 -0.28 -13.64
N GLY A 73 7.55 -0.58 -12.34
CA GLY A 73 8.65 -0.16 -11.47
C GLY A 73 9.99 -0.76 -11.90
N LEU A 74 10.03 -2.05 -12.25
CA LEU A 74 11.22 -2.69 -12.79
C LEU A 74 11.68 -2.05 -14.10
N VAL A 75 10.74 -1.78 -15.01
CA VAL A 75 11.02 -1.07 -16.29
C VAL A 75 11.52 0.35 -16.03
N MET A 76 10.94 1.08 -15.08
CA MET A 76 11.36 2.43 -14.69
C MET A 76 12.80 2.44 -14.12
N VAL A 77 13.14 1.45 -13.29
CA VAL A 77 14.51 1.28 -12.75
C VAL A 77 15.50 0.90 -13.84
N VAL A 78 15.16 -0.03 -14.75
CA VAL A 78 16.02 -0.35 -15.91
C VAL A 78 16.21 0.88 -16.82
N GLY A 79 15.15 1.66 -17.04
CA GLY A 79 15.21 2.93 -17.75
C GLY A 79 16.13 3.96 -17.09
N SER A 80 16.07 4.09 -15.76
CA SER A 80 16.94 5.03 -15.03
C SER A 80 18.43 4.65 -15.14
N TYR A 81 18.77 3.36 -15.03
CA TYR A 81 20.12 2.86 -15.30
C TYR A 81 20.57 3.03 -16.76
N LEU A 82 19.64 3.11 -17.71
CA LEU A 82 19.91 3.34 -19.14
C LEU A 82 19.92 4.83 -19.53
N THR A 83 19.71 5.78 -18.60
CA THR A 83 19.64 7.23 -18.88
C THR A 83 20.88 7.80 -19.58
N TRP A 84 22.04 7.16 -19.43
CA TRP A 84 23.26 7.51 -20.18
C TRP A 84 23.10 7.35 -21.70
N ILE A 85 22.20 6.47 -22.16
CA ILE A 85 21.78 6.40 -23.55
C ILE A 85 20.71 7.48 -23.77
N PHE A 86 21.17 8.64 -24.26
CA PHE A 86 20.45 9.90 -24.36
C PHE A 86 19.00 9.84 -24.85
N ILE A 87 18.65 8.86 -25.70
CA ILE A 87 17.30 8.66 -26.25
C ILE A 87 16.55 7.51 -25.54
N ILE A 88 17.20 6.35 -25.42
CA ILE A 88 16.55 5.09 -25.00
C ILE A 88 16.24 5.09 -23.50
N GLY A 89 17.15 5.57 -22.66
CA GLY A 89 16.96 5.61 -21.21
C GLY A 89 15.74 6.42 -20.78
N PRO A 90 15.64 7.71 -21.16
CA PRO A 90 14.46 8.54 -20.86
C PRO A 90 13.16 7.96 -21.41
N MET A 91 13.18 7.30 -22.57
CA MET A 91 12.00 6.66 -23.16
C MET A 91 11.50 5.47 -22.32
N ILE A 92 12.41 4.57 -21.92
CA ILE A 92 12.09 3.42 -21.06
C ILE A 92 11.66 3.88 -19.66
N TYR A 93 12.34 4.90 -19.11
CA TYR A 93 12.00 5.49 -17.81
C TYR A 93 10.57 6.06 -17.80
N VAL A 94 10.20 6.87 -18.80
CA VAL A 94 8.84 7.43 -18.91
C VAL A 94 7.82 6.32 -19.14
N ALA A 95 8.10 5.31 -19.99
CA ALA A 95 7.18 4.19 -20.20
C ALA A 95 6.92 3.39 -18.93
N GLY A 96 7.96 3.07 -18.16
CA GLY A 96 7.83 2.40 -16.86
C GLY A 96 7.08 3.25 -15.84
N ALA A 97 7.39 4.54 -15.74
CA ALA A 97 6.72 5.45 -14.82
C ALA A 97 5.23 5.66 -15.16
N VAL A 98 4.89 5.80 -16.45
CA VAL A 98 3.49 5.84 -16.93
C VAL A 98 2.76 4.55 -16.54
N MET A 99 3.39 3.38 -16.69
CA MET A 99 2.82 2.11 -16.26
C MET A 99 2.59 2.05 -14.75
N VAL A 100 3.55 2.51 -13.93
CA VAL A 100 3.37 2.64 -12.47
C VAL A 100 2.18 3.55 -12.15
N ILE A 101 2.11 4.74 -12.72
CA ILE A 101 1.02 5.71 -12.49
C ILE A 101 -0.34 5.12 -12.87
N PHE A 102 -0.43 4.43 -14.00
CA PHE A 102 -1.65 3.82 -14.53
C PHE A 102 -2.20 2.70 -13.62
N PHE A 103 -1.35 2.02 -12.84
CA PHE A 103 -1.79 1.02 -11.85
C PHE A 103 -1.91 1.59 -10.42
N ALA A 104 -1.05 2.53 -10.04
CA ALA A 104 -1.00 3.11 -8.70
C ALA A 104 -2.14 4.09 -8.43
N ILE A 105 -2.51 4.95 -9.39
CA ILE A 105 -3.59 5.91 -9.18
C ILE A 105 -4.96 5.22 -9.03
N PRO A 106 -5.37 4.26 -9.88
CA PRO A 106 -6.61 3.55 -9.64
C PRO A 106 -6.62 2.80 -8.30
N LEU A 107 -5.50 2.19 -7.91
CA LEU A 107 -5.39 1.51 -6.62
C LEU A 107 -5.51 2.49 -5.44
N ALA A 108 -4.87 3.67 -5.53
CA ALA A 108 -4.91 4.70 -4.49
C ALA A 108 -6.30 5.35 -4.37
N VAL A 109 -6.97 5.63 -5.48
CA VAL A 109 -8.35 6.12 -5.48
C VAL A 109 -9.30 5.07 -4.91
N GLN A 110 -9.27 3.84 -5.44
CA GLN A 110 -10.22 2.78 -5.08
C GLN A 110 -9.99 2.18 -3.67
N ARG A 111 -8.81 2.38 -3.06
CA ARG A 111 -8.52 1.98 -1.65
C ARG A 111 -8.44 3.17 -0.69
N GLY A 112 -8.45 4.40 -1.18
CA GLY A 112 -8.59 5.59 -0.34
C GLY A 112 -9.99 5.71 0.28
N GLU A 113 -10.99 5.08 -0.32
CA GLU A 113 -12.40 5.24 0.07
C GLU A 113 -12.99 4.13 0.97
N LEU A 114 -12.34 2.97 1.17
CA LEU A 114 -12.66 1.88 2.14
C LEU A 114 -11.73 0.64 1.90
N PRO A 115 -11.86 -0.47 2.67
CA PRO A 115 -11.76 -0.63 4.12
C PRO A 115 -10.40 -1.23 4.54
N ILE A 116 -9.41 -1.33 3.66
CA ILE A 116 -8.20 -2.16 3.90
C ILE A 116 -7.32 -1.62 5.05
N LEU A 117 -7.38 -0.32 5.35
CA LEU A 117 -6.72 0.23 6.54
C LEU A 117 -7.24 -0.41 7.84
N THR A 118 -8.54 -0.73 7.97
CA THR A 118 -9.05 -1.39 9.19
C THR A 118 -8.68 -2.86 9.29
N GLU A 119 -8.26 -3.53 8.21
CA GLU A 119 -7.67 -4.88 8.29
C GLU A 119 -6.18 -4.82 8.63
N ILE A 120 -5.41 -3.93 7.99
CA ILE A 120 -3.99 -3.72 8.30
C ILE A 120 -3.82 -3.22 9.74
N GLN A 121 -4.68 -2.31 10.19
CA GLN A 121 -4.70 -1.84 11.58
C GLN A 121 -5.04 -2.98 12.54
N LYS A 122 -6.07 -3.81 12.28
CA LYS A 122 -6.35 -5.00 13.11
C LYS A 122 -5.20 -6.02 13.14
N PHE A 123 -4.41 -6.14 12.07
CA PHE A 123 -3.20 -6.96 12.08
C PHE A 123 -2.06 -6.33 12.89
N TRP A 124 -1.87 -5.01 12.78
CA TRP A 124 -0.87 -4.27 13.53
C TRP A 124 -1.18 -4.22 15.03
N ASP A 125 -2.45 -3.99 15.39
CA ASP A 125 -2.94 -4.03 16.76
C ASP A 125 -2.75 -5.43 17.36
N LYS A 126 -3.11 -6.51 16.64
CA LYS A 126 -2.81 -7.89 17.08
C LYS A 126 -1.32 -8.17 17.25
N GLN A 127 -0.46 -7.62 16.39
CA GLN A 127 0.99 -7.77 16.51
C GLN A 127 1.57 -6.92 17.67
N SER A 128 0.89 -5.84 18.05
CA SER A 128 1.19 -5.00 19.21
C SER A 128 0.77 -5.66 20.53
N GLU A 129 -0.46 -6.19 20.60
CA GLU A 129 -0.97 -6.95 21.75
C GLU A 129 -0.16 -8.24 21.98
N GLY A 130 0.24 -8.92 20.90
CA GLY A 130 1.11 -10.09 20.96
C GLY A 130 2.51 -9.82 21.53
N LYS A 131 2.98 -8.56 21.55
CA LYS A 131 4.19 -8.17 22.27
C LYS A 131 3.94 -7.83 23.74
N LYS A 132 2.80 -7.20 24.07
CA LYS A 132 2.48 -6.84 25.46
C LYS A 132 2.27 -8.05 26.38
N LYS A 133 1.93 -9.22 25.83
CA LYS A 133 1.87 -10.49 26.57
C LYS A 133 3.19 -11.27 26.62
N ALA A 134 4.31 -10.68 26.17
CA ALA A 134 5.63 -11.30 26.18
C ALA A 134 6.63 -10.55 27.09
N GLU A 135 6.16 -9.64 27.96
CA GLU A 135 6.97 -8.89 28.94
C GLU A 135 6.47 -9.08 30.40
N GLU A 136 5.52 -9.99 30.65
CA GLU A 136 5.02 -10.34 32.00
C GLU A 136 5.31 -11.80 32.42
N ASP A 137 6.02 -12.59 31.60
CA ASP A 137 6.06 -14.07 31.69
C ASP A 137 7.51 -14.64 31.63
N ASP A 138 8.52 -13.84 32.02
CA ASP A 138 9.96 -14.17 31.91
C ASP A 138 10.78 -13.60 33.10
N ALA A 139 10.32 -13.86 34.34
CA ALA A 139 10.88 -13.30 35.57
C ALA A 139 10.67 -14.19 36.84
N GLU A 140 11.17 -15.44 36.84
CA GLU A 140 11.24 -16.31 38.03
C GLU A 140 12.68 -16.82 38.32
N ALA A 141 13.02 -16.97 39.61
CA ALA A 141 14.25 -17.57 40.22
C ALA A 141 15.61 -16.90 39.88
N ASP A 142 16.61 -16.79 40.77
CA ASP A 142 16.80 -17.08 42.21
C ASP A 142 17.89 -16.07 42.74
N GLU A 143 18.56 -16.06 43.91
CA GLU A 143 18.84 -16.90 45.11
C GLU A 143 19.38 -15.89 46.21
N PRO A 144 19.72 -16.22 47.49
CA PRO A 144 19.37 -17.33 48.38
C PRO A 144 18.88 -16.86 49.80
N GLU A 145 18.87 -17.80 50.77
CA GLU A 145 18.29 -17.75 52.13
C GLU A 145 18.87 -16.76 53.18
N ALA A 146 18.04 -16.41 54.16
CA ALA A 146 18.42 -16.08 55.55
C ALA A 146 17.27 -16.48 56.52
N ILE A 147 17.57 -16.82 57.79
CA ILE A 147 16.71 -17.67 58.65
C ILE A 147 16.33 -16.99 59.98
N ASP A 148 15.18 -17.42 60.55
CA ASP A 148 14.66 -17.25 61.93
C ASP A 148 14.21 -15.86 62.43
N ALA A 149 12.92 -15.76 62.77
CA ALA A 149 12.46 -15.76 64.17
C ALA A 149 10.94 -16.06 64.30
N MET A 150 10.52 -16.59 65.47
CA MET A 150 9.13 -16.76 65.94
C MET A 150 8.48 -15.37 66.21
N GLU A 151 7.19 -15.14 66.50
CA GLU A 151 6.08 -15.87 67.19
C GLU A 151 4.74 -15.14 66.76
N ASP A 152 3.47 -15.43 67.10
CA ASP A 152 2.73 -16.32 68.03
C ASP A 152 1.23 -16.43 67.57
N SER A 153 0.39 -17.28 68.20
CA SER A 153 -1.11 -17.21 68.36
C SER A 153 -2.03 -17.10 67.10
N GLU A 154 -2.90 -18.08 66.77
CA GLU A 154 -4.30 -18.33 67.26
C GLU A 154 -5.38 -17.34 66.69
N GLU A 155 -6.63 -17.70 66.32
CA GLU A 155 -7.44 -18.95 66.33
C GLU A 155 -8.47 -18.95 65.13
N PRO A 156 -9.28 -20.02 64.87
CA PRO A 156 -10.06 -20.22 63.62
C PRO A 156 -11.60 -20.15 63.73
N GLU A 157 -12.29 -20.43 62.59
CA GLU A 157 -13.70 -20.91 62.46
C GLU A 157 -14.86 -19.93 62.83
N GLU A 158 -16.13 -20.06 62.42
CA GLU A 158 -16.94 -21.09 61.69
C GLU A 158 -17.97 -20.39 60.70
N PRO A 159 -19.00 -21.05 60.09
CA PRO A 159 -19.68 -20.57 58.84
C PRO A 159 -21.20 -20.23 58.96
N ASP A 160 -21.91 -20.28 57.80
CA ASP A 160 -23.38 -20.28 57.57
C ASP A 160 -24.19 -19.03 58.03
N GLU A 161 -25.05 -18.43 57.21
CA GLU A 161 -26.33 -19.02 56.74
C GLU A 161 -26.74 -18.59 55.32
N ALA A 162 -27.62 -19.39 54.71
CA ALA A 162 -28.31 -19.04 53.47
C ALA A 162 -29.76 -18.62 53.74
N THR A 163 -30.15 -17.42 53.28
CA THR A 163 -31.55 -16.98 53.29
C THR A 163 -32.00 -16.66 51.86
N SER A 164 -32.75 -17.57 51.27
CA SER A 164 -33.56 -17.28 50.09
C SER A 164 -34.74 -16.41 50.49
N ASP A 165 -35.09 -15.40 49.70
CA ASP A 165 -36.49 -15.01 49.61
C ASP A 165 -36.87 -14.56 48.19
N ASN A 166 -38.09 -14.93 47.79
CA ASN A 166 -38.73 -14.39 46.59
C ASN A 166 -39.37 -13.04 46.95
N TYR A 167 -39.66 -12.18 45.97
CA TYR A 167 -41.03 -11.66 45.80
C TYR A 167 -41.20 -10.95 44.45
N GLN A 168 -42.03 -11.57 43.60
CA GLN A 168 -42.83 -11.02 42.48
C GLN A 168 -42.20 -9.99 41.52
#